data_AF-A0A238TDE1-F1
#
_entry.id   AF-A0A238TDE1-F1
#
_cell.length_a   1.000
_cell.length_b   1.000
_cell.length_c   1.000
_cell.angle_alpha   90.00
_cell.angle_beta   90.00
_cell.angle_gamma   90.00
#
_symmetry.space_group_name_H-M   'P 1'
#
loop_
_entity.id
_entity.type
_entity.pdbx_description
1 polymer ?
#
loop_
_entity_poly.entity_id
_entity_poly.type
_entity_poly.pdbx_seq_one_letter_code
_entity_poly.pdbx_strand_id
1 'polypeptide(L)' 'MILLPYPISTNRYWRTFRGMTVVSKEAKAYKEQVAQIAQLSGCIKHNGDVSIAITLYPNAP' A
#
# COMPACT_ATOMS: atom_id res chain seq x y z
N MET A 1 2.30 4.95 -15.29
CA MET A 1 1.24 5.28 -14.30
C MET A 1 0.62 3.97 -13.86
N ILE A 2 0.50 3.73 -12.56
CA ILE A 2 -0.14 2.51 -12.02
C ILE A 2 -1.35 2.90 -11.19
N LEU A 3 -2.40 2.09 -11.24
CA LEU A 3 -3.58 2.26 -10.40
C LEU A 3 -3.47 1.29 -9.23
N LEU A 4 -3.57 1.83 -8.02
CA LEU A 4 -3.55 1.05 -6.79
C LEU A 4 -4.96 0.99 -6.19
N PRO A 5 -5.31 -0.11 -5.51
CA PRO A 5 -6.57 -0.21 -4.78
C PRO A 5 -6.63 0.85 -3.69
N TYR A 6 -7.86 1.26 -3.36
CA TYR A 6 -8.10 2.22 -2.29
C TYR A 6 -7.45 1.73 -0.99
N PRO A 7 -6.69 2.58 -0.29
CA PRO A 7 -5.95 2.14 0.89
C PRO A 7 -6.91 1.81 2.04
N ILE A 8 -6.52 0.83 2.84
CA ILE A 8 -7.19 0.58 4.13
C ILE A 8 -6.91 1.74 5.08
N SER A 9 -7.84 2.01 6.00
CA SER A 9 -7.67 3.08 6.98
C SER A 9 -6.46 2.84 7.88
N THR A 10 -5.84 3.92 8.37
CA THR A 10 -4.68 3.85 9.28
C THR A 10 -4.94 2.96 10.51
N ASN A 11 -6.13 3.04 11.09
CA ASN A 11 -6.54 2.24 12.25
C ASN A 11 -6.66 0.74 11.93
N ARG A 12 -6.97 0.39 10.67
CA ARG A 12 -6.95 -1.00 10.19
C ARG A 12 -5.56 -1.46 9.78
N TYR A 13 -4.68 -0.52 9.43
CA TYR A 13 -3.33 -0.82 8.97
C TYR A 13 -2.43 -1.33 10.10
N TRP A 14 -2.50 -0.66 11.24
CA TRP A 14 -1.66 -0.93 12.41
C TRP A 14 -2.48 -1.60 13.52
N ARG A 15 -1.84 -2.49 14.28
CA ARG A 15 -2.41 -3.09 15.49
C ARG A 15 -1.36 -3.22 16.57
N THR A 16 -1.80 -3.27 17.83
CA THR A 16 -0.92 -3.54 18.96
C THR A 16 -0.86 -5.05 19.22
N PHE A 17 0.34 -5.61 19.33
CA PHE A 17 0.57 -6.98 19.75
C PHE A 17 1.69 -7.01 20.79
N ARG A 18 1.35 -7.43 22.02
CA ARG A 18 2.30 -7.47 23.15
C ARG A 18 3.04 -6.12 23.37
N GLY A 19 2.30 -5.02 23.31
CA GLY A 19 2.85 -3.67 23.48
C GLY A 19 3.63 -3.12 22.27
N MET A 20 3.74 -3.88 21.17
CA MET A 20 4.43 -3.45 19.95
C MET A 20 3.44 -3.10 18.84
N THR A 21 3.74 -2.05 18.08
CA THR A 21 3.01 -1.68 16.85
C THR A 21 3.42 -2.61 15.72
N VAL A 22 2.47 -3.39 15.21
CA VAL A 22 2.70 -4.33 14.12
C VAL A 22 1.70 -4.12 12.99
N VAL A 23 2.11 -4.49 11.77
CA VAL A 23 1.25 -4.48 10.58
C VAL A 23 0.13 -5.51 10.75
N SER A 24 -1.11 -5.11 10.48
CA SER A 24 -2.28 -5.99 10.54
C SER A 24 -2.26 -7.05 9.43
N LYS A 25 -3.12 -8.08 9.56
CA LYS A 25 -3.28 -9.08 8.49
C LYS A 25 -3.81 -8.44 7.20
N GLU A 26 -4.75 -7.51 7.33
CA GLU A 26 -5.35 -6.77 6.21
C GLU A 26 -4.30 -5.89 5.50
N ALA A 27 -3.42 -5.24 6.27
CA ALA A 27 -2.32 -4.46 5.71
C ALA A 27 -1.28 -5.32 4.97
N LYS A 28 -1.01 -6.55 5.43
CA LYS A 28 -0.16 -7.50 4.69
C LYS A 28 -0.80 -7.87 3.35
N ALA A 29 -2.09 -8.21 3.36
CA ALA A 29 -2.82 -8.52 2.13
C ALA A 29 -2.85 -7.34 1.14
N TYR A 30 -3.06 -6.11 1.64
CA TYR A 30 -2.98 -4.90 0.82
C TYR A 30 -1.60 -4.73 0.17
N LYS A 31 -0.51 -4.91 0.93
CA LYS A 31 0.86 -4.85 0.39
C LYS A 31 1.12 -5.90 -0.68
N GLU A 32 0.67 -7.14 -0.46
CA GLU A 32 0.79 -8.23 -1.43
C GLU A 32 0.06 -7.90 -2.74
N GLN A 33 -1.16 -7.38 -2.65
CA GLN A 33 -1.94 -6.96 -3.81
C GLN A 33 -1.24 -5.82 -4.58
N VAL A 34 -0.74 -4.80 -3.88
CA VAL A 34 0.02 -3.70 -4.49
C VAL A 34 1.29 -4.20 -5.17
N ALA A 35 2.03 -5.13 -4.55
CA ALA A 35 3.23 -5.72 -5.13
C ALA A 35 2.92 -6.51 -6.42
N GLN A 36 1.84 -7.28 -6.43
CA GLN A 36 1.37 -7.98 -7.63
C GLN A 36 1.01 -7.01 -8.75
N ILE A 37 0.28 -5.93 -8.45
CA ILE A 37 -0.07 -4.90 -9.44
C ILE A 37 1.20 -4.26 -10.02
N ALA A 38 2.16 -3.90 -9.17
CA ALA A 38 3.42 -3.32 -9.61
C ALA A 38 4.19 -4.28 -10.53
N GLN A 39 4.28 -5.57 -10.17
CA GLN A 39 4.94 -6.59 -10.98
C GLN A 39 4.24 -6.76 -12.34
N LEU A 40 2.91 -6.89 -12.35
CA LEU A 40 2.12 -7.03 -13.58
C LEU A 40 2.20 -5.78 -14.47
N SER A 41 2.39 -4.61 -13.86
CA SER A 41 2.60 -3.34 -14.58
C SER A 41 4.04 -3.18 -15.11
N GLY A 42 4.90 -4.19 -14.94
CA GLY A 42 6.29 -4.14 -15.37
C GLY A 42 7.16 -3.19 -14.55
N CYS A 43 6.73 -2.81 -13.34
CA CYS A 43 7.54 -1.94 -12.48
C CYS A 43 8.81 -2.66 -12.05
N ILE A 44 9.95 -2.00 -12.32
CA ILE A 44 11.26 -2.45 -11.88
C ILE A 44 11.67 -1.70 -10.62
N LYS A 45 12.47 -2.37 -9.78
CA LYS A 45 13.05 -1.73 -8.60
C LYS A 45 14.03 -0.65 -9.05
N HIS A 46 13.78 0.58 -8.64
CA HIS A 46 14.67 1.71 -8.87
C HIS A 46 15.60 1.91 -7.67
N ASN A 47 16.87 2.22 -7.92
CA ASN A 47 17.83 2.62 -6.89
C ASN A 47 18.28 4.06 -7.19
N GLY A 48 18.12 4.96 -6.22
CA GLY A 48 18.41 6.39 -6.37
C GLY A 48 17.17 7.24 -6.10
N ASP A 49 17.30 8.54 -6.38
CA ASP A 49 16.23 9.50 -6.09
C ASP A 49 15.03 9.28 -7.02
N VAL A 50 13.84 9.45 -6.44
CA VAL A 50 12.56 9.35 -7.14
C VAL A 50 11.69 10.55 -6.81
N SER A 51 10.93 11.00 -7.80
CA SER A 51 9.81 11.91 -7.61
C SER A 51 8.51 11.15 -7.86
N ILE A 52 7.51 11.36 -6.99
CA ILE A 52 6.24 10.65 -7.05
C ILE A 52 5.12 11.68 -6.99
N ALA A 53 4.16 11.55 -7.91
CA ALA A 53 2.88 12.24 -7.86
C ALA A 53 1.77 11.22 -7.56
N ILE A 54 0.93 11.50 -6.57
CA ILE A 54 -0.16 10.61 -6.15
C ILE A 54 -1.48 11.39 -6.24
N THR A 55 -2.43 10.83 -6.97
CA THR A 55 -3.81 11.33 -7.02
C THR A 55 -4.70 10.36 -6.26
N LEU A 56 -5.32 10.81 -5.17
CA LEU A 56 -6.30 10.03 -4.42
C LEU A 56 -7.70 10.32 -4.95
N TYR A 57 -8.39 9.28 -5.41
CA TYR A 57 -9.82 9.32 -5.69
C TYR A 57 -10.57 8.87 -4.43
N PRO A 58 -11.28 9.76 -3.71
CA PRO A 58 -11.96 9.40 -2.47
C PRO A 58 -13.01 8.32 -2.72
N ASN A 59 -13.13 7.37 -1.79
CA ASN A 59 -14.23 6.42 -1.82
C ASN A 59 -15.52 7.19 -1.52
N ALA A 60 -16.47 7.21 -2.46
CA ALA A 60 -17.77 7.83 -2.23
C ALA A 60 -18.49 7.09 -1.08
N PRO A 61 -19.21 7.82 -0.21
CA PRO A 61 -19.96 7.22 0.89
C PRO A 61 -21.08 6.28 0.42
#